data_AF-A0A934ZMB5-F1
#
_entry.id   AF-A0A934ZMB5-F1
#
_cell.length_a   1.000
_cell.length_b   1.000
_cell.length_c   1.000
_cell.angle_alpha   90.00
_cell.angle_beta   90.00
_cell.angle_gamma   90.00
#
_symmetry.space_group_name_H-M   'P 1'
#
loop_
_entity.id
_entity.type
_entity.pdbx_description
1 polymer ?
#
loop_
_entity_poly.entity_id
_entity_poly.type
_entity_poly.pdbx_seq_one_letter_code
_entity_poly.pdbx_strand_id
1 'polypeptide(L)'
;MTGFTSASAARRPGQETFWRREVTSYHLARLLGIQDRVPPTVGKRVPLSAFGRFANGVGLVVDRHGMVLGSASVWVPVLNRVNMHLLPARREWSGWMNPAHQVPEASRERARQSLSRCWSFDYLAANYDRWNCCNITADENGDLVFRDNDAGWFPDVINRLGDPNVVRRVPSPPLRVGAARDPELLGSRCRTTRWRAA
;
A
#
# COMPACT_ATOMS: atom_id res chain seq x y z
N MET A 1 -3.52 30.16 25.99
CA MET A 1 -3.57 28.71 25.73
C MET A 1 -4.60 28.47 24.64
N THR A 2 -4.15 28.35 23.38
CA THR A 2 -5.01 28.03 22.24
C THR A 2 -5.24 26.51 22.22
N GLY A 3 -6.49 26.10 22.52
CA GLY A 3 -6.89 24.71 22.48
C GLY A 3 -6.93 24.18 21.04
N PHE A 4 -6.18 23.13 20.76
CA PHE A 4 -6.39 22.31 19.58
C PHE A 4 -7.65 21.47 19.80
N THR A 5 -8.78 21.91 19.26
CA THR A 5 -9.92 21.01 19.02
C THR A 5 -9.54 20.09 17.88
N SER A 6 -9.12 18.87 18.21
CA SER A 6 -9.10 17.76 17.26
C SER A 6 -10.53 17.59 16.76
N ALA A 7 -10.80 18.01 15.52
CA ALA A 7 -12.05 17.69 14.84
C ALA A 7 -12.21 16.16 14.86
N SER A 8 -13.20 15.64 15.59
CA SER A 8 -13.50 14.22 15.53
C SER A 8 -13.96 13.93 14.10
N ALA A 9 -13.16 13.18 13.35
CA ALA A 9 -13.62 12.63 12.07
C ALA A 9 -14.97 11.94 12.33
N ALA A 10 -15.99 12.29 11.56
CA ALA A 10 -17.32 11.72 11.71
C ALA A 10 -17.21 10.18 11.67
N ARG A 11 -17.78 9.51 12.70
CA ARG A 11 -17.79 8.04 12.78
C ARG A 11 -18.47 7.49 11.53
N ARG A 12 -17.74 6.75 10.72
CA ARG A 12 -18.29 6.06 9.54
C ARG A 12 -18.80 4.69 9.97
N PRO A 13 -19.99 4.26 9.51
CA PRO A 13 -20.45 2.89 9.72
C PRO A 13 -19.38 1.87 9.30
N GLY A 14 -19.15 0.83 10.11
CA GLY A 14 -18.17 -0.23 9.82
C GLY A 14 -16.76 0.00 10.37
N GLN A 15 -16.45 1.21 10.87
CA GLN A 15 -15.13 1.52 11.46
C GLN A 15 -14.76 0.63 12.65
N GLU A 16 -15.76 0.09 13.35
CA GLU A 16 -15.59 -0.87 14.45
C GLU A 16 -14.84 -2.16 14.06
N THR A 17 -14.70 -2.43 12.76
CA THR A 17 -13.98 -3.61 12.24
C THR A 17 -12.65 -3.30 11.57
N PHE A 18 -12.28 -2.02 11.42
CA PHE A 18 -11.10 -1.61 10.64
C PHE A 18 -9.81 -2.20 11.20
N TRP A 19 -9.71 -2.37 12.52
CA TRP A 19 -8.58 -3.03 13.17
C TRP A 19 -8.28 -4.44 12.64
N ARG A 20 -9.30 -5.18 12.16
CA ARG A 20 -9.09 -6.51 11.58
C ARG A 20 -8.25 -6.45 10.32
N ARG A 21 -8.35 -5.36 9.56
CA ARG A 21 -7.67 -5.16 8.29
C ARG A 21 -6.18 -4.95 8.48
N GLU A 22 -5.76 -4.31 9.57
CA GLU A 22 -4.35 -4.23 9.95
C GLU A 22 -3.78 -5.62 10.25
N VAL A 23 -4.51 -6.41 11.03
CA VAL A 23 -4.12 -7.80 11.36
C VAL A 23 -4.03 -8.64 10.08
N THR A 24 -5.05 -8.61 9.23
CA THR A 24 -5.06 -9.34 7.95
C THR A 24 -3.90 -8.91 7.05
N SER A 25 -3.59 -7.61 6.99
CA SER A 25 -2.48 -7.09 6.19
C SER A 25 -1.13 -7.60 6.68
N TYR A 26 -0.89 -7.68 8.00
CA TYR A 26 0.32 -8.31 8.52
C TYR A 26 0.40 -9.81 8.16
N HIS A 27 -0.72 -10.54 8.23
CA HIS A 27 -0.75 -11.93 7.79
C HIS A 27 -0.45 -12.09 6.29
N LEU A 28 -0.98 -11.22 5.44
CA LEU A 28 -0.64 -11.18 4.01
C LEU A 28 0.87 -10.94 3.82
N ALA A 29 1.46 -10.00 4.56
CA ALA A 29 2.88 -9.71 4.47
C ALA A 29 3.74 -10.94 4.79
N ARG A 30 3.35 -11.72 5.81
CA ARG A 30 4.00 -13.00 6.14
C ARG A 30 3.88 -14.03 5.03
N LEU A 31 2.71 -14.13 4.38
CA LEU A 31 2.50 -15.06 3.26
C LEU A 31 3.34 -14.69 2.04
N LEU A 32 3.54 -13.39 1.80
CA LEU A 32 4.36 -12.87 0.71
C LEU A 32 5.87 -12.86 1.03
N GLY A 33 6.28 -13.21 2.25
CA GLY A 33 7.68 -13.18 2.67
C GLY A 33 8.27 -11.77 2.81
N ILE A 34 7.42 -10.76 3.07
CA ILE A 34 7.79 -9.35 3.23
C ILE A 34 7.41 -8.80 4.61
N GLN A 35 7.30 -9.68 5.61
CA GLN A 35 6.91 -9.31 6.98
C GLN A 35 7.89 -8.35 7.67
N ASP A 36 9.12 -8.21 7.15
CA ASP A 36 10.08 -7.19 7.55
C ASP A 36 9.67 -5.78 7.14
N ARG A 37 8.70 -5.64 6.23
CA ARG A 37 8.19 -4.35 5.72
C ARG A 37 6.88 -3.91 6.34
N VAL A 38 6.23 -4.75 7.14
CA VAL A 38 4.95 -4.43 7.79
C VAL A 38 5.09 -4.66 9.30
N PRO A 39 4.75 -3.68 10.15
CA PRO A 39 4.84 -3.85 11.60
C PRO A 39 4.05 -5.10 12.07
N PRO A 40 4.66 -5.99 12.88
CA PRO A 40 3.95 -7.11 13.45
C PRO A 40 2.70 -6.68 14.18
N THR A 41 1.54 -7.19 13.75
CA THR A 41 0.25 -6.75 14.24
C THR A 41 -0.62 -7.93 14.66
N VAL A 42 -1.18 -7.83 15.87
CA VAL A 42 -2.08 -8.86 16.43
C VAL A 42 -3.41 -8.25 16.85
N GLY A 43 -4.48 -9.04 16.77
CA GLY A 43 -5.75 -8.68 17.38
C GLY A 43 -5.65 -8.78 18.91
N LYS A 44 -6.20 -7.80 19.62
CA LYS A 44 -6.22 -7.79 21.10
C LYS A 44 -7.60 -7.46 21.63
N ARG A 45 -7.93 -8.10 22.76
CA ARG A 45 -9.11 -7.83 23.57
C ARG A 45 -8.65 -7.36 24.94
N VAL A 46 -9.08 -6.17 25.35
CA VAL A 46 -8.65 -5.55 26.62
C VAL A 46 -9.90 -5.11 27.37
N PRO A 47 -10.05 -5.40 28.68
CA PRO A 47 -11.20 -4.93 29.43
C PRO A 47 -11.23 -3.40 29.47
N LEU A 48 -12.42 -2.79 29.32
CA LEU A 48 -12.58 -1.34 29.33
C LEU A 48 -11.96 -0.70 30.59
N SER A 49 -12.03 -1.39 31.73
CA SER A 49 -11.44 -0.94 32.99
C SER A 49 -9.92 -0.71 32.94
N ALA A 50 -9.19 -1.43 32.08
CA ALA A 50 -7.74 -1.26 31.93
C ALA A 50 -7.35 0.10 31.33
N PHE A 51 -8.28 0.79 30.66
CA PHE A 51 -8.04 2.13 30.12
C PHE A 51 -8.24 3.22 31.18
N GLY A 52 -8.97 2.95 32.26
CA GLY A 52 -9.26 3.91 33.33
C GLY A 52 -9.72 5.27 32.78
N ARG A 53 -9.08 6.35 33.22
CA ARG A 53 -9.38 7.72 32.77
C ARG A 53 -9.15 7.97 31.27
N PHE A 54 -8.34 7.14 30.61
CA PHE A 54 -8.04 7.29 29.18
C PHE A 54 -9.20 6.87 28.28
N ALA A 55 -10.23 6.20 28.82
CA ALA A 55 -11.44 5.86 28.07
C ALA A 55 -12.38 7.06 27.84
N ASN A 56 -12.17 8.18 28.55
CA ASN A 56 -13.11 9.30 28.54
C ASN A 56 -13.01 10.09 27.22
N GLY A 57 -14.11 10.18 26.48
CA GLY A 57 -14.25 11.04 25.29
C GLY A 57 -13.53 10.53 24.02
N VAL A 58 -12.87 9.38 24.06
CA VAL A 58 -12.06 8.85 22.93
C VAL A 58 -12.83 7.95 21.97
N GLY A 59 -14.06 7.54 22.31
CA GLY A 59 -14.92 6.77 21.42
C GLY A 59 -14.48 5.32 21.18
N LEU A 60 -14.06 4.62 22.24
CA LEU A 60 -13.71 3.21 22.18
C LEU A 60 -14.90 2.35 21.73
N VAL A 61 -14.62 1.34 20.91
CA VAL A 61 -15.58 0.30 20.52
C VAL A 61 -15.52 -0.81 21.56
N VAL A 62 -16.63 -1.03 22.25
CA VAL A 62 -16.74 -2.00 23.36
C VAL A 62 -17.75 -3.08 22.97
N ASP A 63 -17.39 -4.34 23.17
CA ASP A 63 -18.30 -5.47 22.96
C ASP A 63 -19.29 -5.62 24.14
N ARG A 64 -20.26 -6.54 23.98
CA ARG A 64 -21.29 -6.83 25.00
C ARG A 64 -20.72 -7.33 26.35
N HIS A 65 -19.45 -7.71 26.40
CA HIS A 65 -18.77 -8.21 27.60
C HIS A 65 -17.89 -7.13 28.24
N GLY A 66 -17.98 -5.87 27.79
CA GLY A 66 -17.15 -4.79 28.32
C GLY A 66 -15.71 -4.82 27.83
N MET A 67 -15.43 -5.52 26.72
CA MET A 67 -14.08 -5.63 26.16
C MET A 67 -13.91 -4.68 24.98
N VAL A 68 -12.80 -3.95 24.97
CA VAL A 68 -12.33 -3.17 23.83
C VAL A 68 -11.62 -4.10 22.85
N LEU A 69 -12.09 -4.09 21.60
CA LEU A 69 -11.49 -4.84 20.50
C LEU A 69 -10.60 -3.92 19.68
N GLY A 70 -9.42 -4.39 19.29
CA GLY A 70 -8.52 -3.61 18.46
C GLY A 70 -7.36 -4.43 17.92
N SER A 71 -6.45 -3.73 17.24
CA SER A 71 -5.17 -4.27 16.82
C SER A 71 -4.06 -3.64 17.66
N ALA A 72 -2.99 -4.39 17.87
CA ALA A 72 -1.77 -3.93 18.51
C ALA A 72 -0.61 -4.21 17.57
N SER A 73 0.03 -3.15 17.09
CA SER A 73 1.21 -3.21 16.22
C SER A 73 2.48 -2.93 17.02
N VAL A 74 3.53 -3.69 16.75
CA VAL A 74 4.85 -3.48 17.36
C VAL A 74 5.42 -2.14 16.90
N TRP A 75 6.03 -1.43 17.85
CA TRP A 75 6.72 -0.17 17.58
C TRP A 75 7.90 -0.39 16.63
N VAL A 76 7.99 0.42 15.56
CA VAL A 76 9.14 0.44 14.66
C VAL A 76 10.09 1.55 15.14
N PRO A 77 11.36 1.23 15.49
CA PRO A 77 12.26 2.17 16.17
C PRO A 77 12.65 3.38 15.31
N VAL A 78 12.84 3.18 14.00
CA VAL A 78 13.23 4.23 13.06
C VAL A 78 12.20 4.34 11.95
N LEU A 79 11.66 5.54 11.77
CA LEU A 79 10.65 5.85 10.76
C LEU A 79 10.99 7.20 10.11
N ASN A 80 11.83 7.13 9.09
CA ASN A 80 12.24 8.27 8.27
C ASN A 80 11.12 8.71 7.35
N ARG A 81 10.92 10.02 7.24
CA ARG A 81 9.89 10.58 6.34
C ARG A 81 10.35 10.46 4.90
N VAL A 82 9.59 9.73 4.09
CA VAL A 82 9.76 9.71 2.62
C VAL A 82 9.08 10.89 1.92
N ASN A 83 8.20 11.59 2.64
CA ASN A 83 7.52 12.79 2.17
C ASN A 83 6.80 12.64 0.81
N MET A 84 6.21 11.47 0.53
CA MET A 84 5.49 11.16 -0.73
C MET A 84 4.31 12.09 -1.05
N HIS A 85 3.95 13.01 -0.16
CA HIS A 85 2.98 14.07 -0.42
C HIS A 85 3.59 15.35 -0.98
N LEU A 86 4.89 15.56 -0.79
CA LEU A 86 5.61 16.71 -1.32
C LEU A 86 5.96 16.48 -2.79
N LEU A 87 5.89 17.55 -3.58
CA LEU A 87 6.08 17.50 -5.03
C LEU A 87 7.41 16.84 -5.46
N PRO A 88 8.57 17.07 -4.82
CA PRO A 88 9.82 16.42 -5.22
C PRO A 88 9.77 14.89 -5.12
N ALA A 89 9.36 14.36 -3.96
CA ALA A 89 9.22 12.92 -3.76
C ALA A 89 8.14 12.34 -4.69
N ARG A 90 7.00 13.02 -4.84
CA ARG A 90 5.97 12.60 -5.82
C ARG A 90 6.54 12.42 -7.21
N ARG A 91 7.36 13.36 -7.69
CA ARG A 91 7.98 13.30 -9.02
C ARG A 91 8.98 12.15 -9.11
N GLU A 92 9.77 11.93 -8.07
CA GLU A 92 10.73 10.82 -8.02
C GLU A 92 10.02 9.46 -8.11
N TRP A 93 9.10 9.18 -7.17
CA TRP A 93 8.39 7.90 -7.10
C TRP A 93 7.50 7.66 -8.32
N SER A 94 6.73 8.67 -8.76
CA SER A 94 5.92 8.53 -10.00
C SER A 94 6.80 8.42 -11.25
N GLY A 95 7.99 9.03 -11.23
CA GLY A 95 9.00 8.86 -12.26
C GLY A 95 9.44 7.41 -12.38
N TRP A 96 9.76 6.74 -11.26
CA TRP A 96 10.16 5.33 -11.29
C TRP A 96 9.03 4.37 -11.71
N MET A 97 7.78 4.76 -11.53
CA MET A 97 6.61 4.00 -12.00
C MET A 97 6.35 4.18 -13.50
N ASN A 98 6.92 5.21 -14.14
CA ASN A 98 6.74 5.47 -15.55
C ASN A 98 7.76 4.69 -16.39
N PRO A 99 7.34 3.74 -17.24
CA PRO A 99 8.28 2.96 -18.07
C PRO A 99 9.06 3.83 -19.06
N ALA A 100 8.62 5.06 -19.35
CA ALA A 100 9.35 6.01 -20.18
C ALA A 100 10.55 6.65 -19.47
N HIS A 101 10.64 6.55 -18.14
CA HIS A 101 11.73 7.11 -17.35
C HIS A 101 12.62 6.01 -16.81
N GLN A 102 13.92 6.09 -17.09
CA GLN A 102 14.88 5.17 -16.50
C GLN A 102 15.05 5.49 -15.01
N VAL A 103 15.02 4.45 -14.18
CA VAL A 103 15.41 4.56 -12.77
C VAL A 103 16.93 4.77 -12.71
N PRO A 104 17.41 5.83 -12.01
CA PRO A 104 18.85 6.05 -11.82
C PRO A 104 19.53 4.80 -11.25
N GLU A 105 20.73 4.46 -11.72
CA GLU A 105 21.46 3.24 -11.31
C GLU A 105 21.54 3.11 -9.79
N ALA A 106 21.94 4.19 -9.11
CA ALA A 106 22.04 4.25 -7.65
C ALA A 106 20.72 3.98 -6.90
N SER A 107 19.58 4.13 -7.58
CA SER A 107 18.24 3.95 -7.01
C SER A 107 17.55 2.69 -7.50
N ARG A 108 18.14 1.92 -8.43
CA ARG A 108 17.45 0.78 -9.07
C ARG A 108 17.03 -0.27 -8.08
N GLU A 109 17.92 -0.68 -7.17
CA GLU A 109 17.59 -1.76 -6.24
C GLU A 109 16.53 -1.30 -5.23
N ARG A 110 16.65 -0.08 -4.71
CA ARG A 110 15.62 0.53 -3.84
C ARG A 110 14.28 0.62 -4.54
N ALA A 111 14.24 1.13 -5.76
CA ALA A 111 13.02 1.23 -6.55
C ALA A 111 12.43 -0.15 -6.83
N ARG A 112 13.25 -1.12 -7.23
CA ARG A 112 12.81 -2.50 -7.52
C ARG A 112 12.20 -3.15 -6.29
N GLN A 113 12.89 -3.15 -5.14
CA GLN A 113 12.39 -3.77 -3.92
C GLN A 113 11.14 -3.05 -3.40
N SER A 114 11.19 -1.72 -3.34
CA SER A 114 10.11 -0.91 -2.77
C SER A 114 8.85 -0.95 -3.64
N LEU A 115 8.97 -0.75 -4.95
CA LEU A 115 7.82 -0.73 -5.85
C LEU A 115 7.20 -2.11 -6.02
N SER A 116 8.00 -3.15 -6.27
CA SER A 116 7.45 -4.50 -6.51
C SER A 116 6.76 -5.06 -5.26
N ARG A 117 7.39 -4.96 -4.09
CA ARG A 117 6.80 -5.45 -2.83
C ARG A 117 5.58 -4.64 -2.43
N CYS A 118 5.67 -3.31 -2.45
CA CYS A 118 4.55 -2.44 -2.06
C CYS A 118 3.36 -2.62 -3.00
N TRP A 119 3.58 -2.66 -4.32
CA TRP A 119 2.49 -2.87 -5.27
C TRP A 119 1.86 -4.23 -5.16
N SER A 120 2.63 -5.31 -5.09
CA SER A 120 2.05 -6.65 -4.93
C SER A 120 1.22 -6.74 -3.65
N PHE A 121 1.73 -6.16 -2.56
CA PHE A 121 1.02 -6.09 -1.29
C PHE A 121 -0.30 -5.30 -1.39
N ASP A 122 -0.24 -4.06 -1.88
CA ASP A 122 -1.40 -3.18 -1.96
C ASP A 122 -2.43 -3.62 -2.98
N TYR A 123 -1.98 -4.20 -4.10
CA TYR A 123 -2.86 -4.74 -5.10
C TYR A 123 -3.69 -5.90 -4.52
N LEU A 124 -3.04 -6.84 -3.83
CA LEU A 124 -3.72 -7.97 -3.20
C LEU A 124 -4.62 -7.55 -2.02
N ALA A 125 -4.20 -6.55 -1.25
CA ALA A 125 -5.01 -5.98 -0.19
C ALA A 125 -6.08 -5.01 -0.70
N ALA A 126 -6.06 -4.65 -1.99
CA ALA A 126 -6.83 -3.55 -2.57
C ALA A 126 -6.72 -2.24 -1.76
N ASN A 127 -5.52 -1.92 -1.25
CA ASN A 127 -5.29 -0.71 -0.48
C ASN A 127 -5.09 0.49 -1.42
N TYR A 128 -6.07 1.38 -1.47
CA TYR A 128 -6.05 2.56 -2.33
C TYR A 128 -5.35 3.76 -1.69
N ASP A 129 -5.08 3.73 -0.38
CA ASP A 129 -4.64 4.90 0.39
C ASP A 129 -3.12 4.90 0.66
N ARG A 130 -2.38 3.95 0.11
CA ARG A 130 -0.93 3.80 0.34
C ARG A 130 -0.12 5.06 0.04
N TRP A 131 -0.44 5.72 -1.07
CA TRP A 131 0.39 6.78 -1.66
C TRP A 131 0.03 8.19 -1.15
N ASN A 132 -0.63 8.25 0.00
CA ASN A 132 -0.86 9.50 0.71
C ASN A 132 0.33 9.85 1.63
N CYS A 133 0.27 10.97 2.34
CA CYS A 133 1.40 11.55 3.07
C CYS A 133 2.02 10.70 4.19
N CYS A 134 1.28 9.76 4.78
CA CYS A 134 1.58 9.25 6.12
C CYS A 134 1.71 7.72 6.24
N ASN A 135 1.17 6.97 5.28
CA ASN A 135 1.03 5.51 5.35
C ASN A 135 2.30 4.75 4.90
N ILE A 136 3.29 5.47 4.37
CA ILE A 136 4.63 4.96 4.06
C ILE A 136 5.68 5.83 4.77
N THR A 137 6.65 5.14 5.35
CA THR A 137 7.91 5.69 5.87
C THR A 137 9.06 4.82 5.41
N ALA A 138 10.30 5.20 5.73
CA ALA A 138 11.46 4.37 5.52
C ALA A 138 12.10 3.96 6.85
N ASP A 139 12.69 2.77 6.93
CA ASP A 139 13.48 2.33 8.07
C ASP A 139 14.88 2.98 8.09
N GLU A 140 15.76 2.54 8.99
CA GLU A 140 17.15 3.00 9.07
C GLU A 140 17.98 2.72 7.81
N ASN A 141 17.59 1.74 7.00
CA ASN A 141 18.26 1.36 5.76
C ASN A 141 17.70 2.10 4.54
N GLY A 142 16.66 2.90 4.73
CA GLY A 142 16.00 3.63 3.65
C GLY A 142 14.99 2.78 2.86
N ASP A 143 14.66 1.58 3.35
CA ASP A 143 13.65 0.72 2.75
C ASP A 143 12.25 1.10 3.24
N LEU A 144 11.24 0.91 2.39
CA LEU A 144 9.86 1.27 2.74
C LEU A 144 9.26 0.36 3.81
N VAL A 145 8.59 0.99 4.77
CA VAL A 145 7.75 0.37 5.80
C VAL A 145 6.29 0.72 5.50
N PHE A 146 5.45 -0.30 5.34
CA PHE A 146 4.03 -0.17 5.01
C PHE A 146 3.20 -0.14 6.30
N ARG A 147 2.62 1.03 6.61
CA ARG A 147 1.79 1.26 7.80
C ARG A 147 0.37 1.63 7.37
N ASP A 148 -0.54 1.70 8.34
CA ASP A 148 -1.92 2.17 8.14
C ASP A 148 -2.59 1.46 6.94
N ASN A 149 -2.79 0.15 7.10
CA ASN A 149 -3.34 -0.76 6.08
C ASN A 149 -4.86 -0.96 6.23
N ASP A 150 -5.50 -0.25 7.15
CA ASP A 150 -6.94 -0.30 7.41
C ASP A 150 -7.80 0.19 6.23
N ALA A 151 -7.20 0.95 5.31
CA ALA A 151 -7.79 1.35 4.05
C ALA A 151 -7.85 0.24 2.98
N GLY A 152 -7.27 -0.93 3.26
CA GLY A 152 -7.41 -2.13 2.42
C GLY A 152 -8.70 -2.91 2.69
N TRP A 153 -8.89 -4.00 1.93
CA TRP A 153 -9.90 -5.03 2.16
C TRP A 153 -11.35 -4.55 2.10
N PHE A 154 -11.63 -3.44 1.43
CA PHE A 154 -13.00 -3.00 1.18
C PHE A 154 -13.64 -3.89 0.11
N PRO A 155 -14.72 -4.63 0.42
CA PRO A 155 -15.37 -5.48 -0.57
C PRO A 155 -15.84 -4.67 -1.78
N ASP A 156 -16.33 -3.45 -1.59
CA ASP A 156 -16.73 -2.60 -2.71
C ASP A 156 -15.56 -2.21 -3.62
N VAL A 157 -14.37 -1.96 -3.07
CA VAL A 157 -13.16 -1.66 -3.88
C VAL A 157 -12.74 -2.92 -4.63
N ILE A 158 -12.64 -4.05 -3.93
CA ILE A 158 -12.26 -5.34 -4.51
C ILE A 158 -13.23 -5.74 -5.63
N ASN A 159 -14.53 -5.65 -5.36
CA ASN A 159 -15.57 -6.15 -6.25
C ASN A 159 -15.96 -5.16 -7.36
N ARG A 160 -15.79 -3.85 -7.18
CA ARG A 160 -16.15 -2.85 -8.22
C ARG A 160 -14.97 -2.30 -9.01
N LEU A 161 -13.76 -2.23 -8.43
CA LEU A 161 -12.56 -1.72 -9.11
C LEU A 161 -11.61 -2.85 -9.53
N GLY A 162 -11.68 -4.00 -8.85
CA GLY A 162 -10.93 -5.21 -9.22
C GLY A 162 -11.65 -6.14 -10.20
N ASP A 163 -12.92 -5.87 -10.55
CA ASP A 163 -13.64 -6.64 -11.57
C ASP A 163 -12.98 -6.42 -12.95
N PRO A 164 -12.43 -7.46 -13.61
CA PRO A 164 -11.82 -7.32 -14.93
C PRO A 164 -12.79 -6.74 -15.98
N ASN A 165 -14.11 -6.84 -15.77
CA ASN A 165 -15.12 -6.27 -16.66
C ASN A 165 -15.25 -4.74 -16.54
N VAL A 166 -14.73 -4.11 -15.48
CA VAL A 166 -14.69 -2.64 -15.34
C VAL A 166 -13.35 -2.02 -15.72
N VAL A 167 -12.32 -2.85 -15.95
CA VAL A 167 -10.98 -2.40 -16.34
C VAL A 167 -10.99 -2.03 -17.83
N ARG A 168 -11.13 -0.74 -18.12
CA ARG A 168 -10.94 -0.24 -19.50
C ARG A 168 -9.48 0.13 -19.74
N ARG A 169 -8.97 -0.21 -20.92
CA ARG A 169 -7.68 0.29 -21.40
C ARG A 169 -7.79 1.80 -21.58
N VAL A 170 -7.00 2.57 -20.85
CA VAL A 170 -6.85 4.01 -21.13
C VAL A 170 -6.03 4.12 -22.43
N PRO A 171 -6.53 4.81 -23.48
CA PRO A 171 -5.75 4.99 -24.69
C PRO A 171 -4.45 5.72 -24.35
N SER A 172 -3.30 5.09 -24.62
CA SER A 172 -2.04 5.81 -24.59
C SER A 172 -2.06 6.82 -25.75
N PRO A 173 -1.64 8.09 -25.54
CA PRO A 173 -1.27 8.92 -26.68
C PRO A 173 -0.22 8.15 -27.49
N PRO A 174 -0.22 8.27 -28.83
CA PRO A 174 0.74 7.55 -29.66
C PRO A 174 2.14 7.84 -29.13
N LEU A 175 2.83 6.79 -28.70
CA LEU A 175 4.27 6.83 -28.45
C LEU A 175 4.87 7.47 -29.71
N ARG A 176 5.44 8.67 -29.58
CA ARG A 176 6.31 9.21 -30.63
C ARG A 176 7.55 8.33 -30.65
N VAL A 177 7.44 7.21 -31.34
CA VAL A 177 8.58 6.41 -31.73
C VAL A 177 9.36 7.30 -32.69
N GLY A 178 10.42 7.92 -32.20
CA GLY A 178 11.43 8.54 -33.04
C GLY A 178 11.94 7.46 -33.99
N ALA A 179 11.53 7.56 -35.25
CA ALA A 179 12.00 6.70 -36.31
C ALA A 179 13.46 7.03 -36.59
N ALA A 180 14.37 6.27 -35.99
CA ALA A 180 15.62 5.89 -36.63
C ALA A 180 15.50 4.39 -36.90
N ARG A 181 14.94 4.04 -38.07
CA ARG A 181 14.97 2.67 -38.57
C ARG A 181 16.36 2.47 -39.19
N ASP A 182 17.18 1.67 -38.52
CA ASP A 182 18.36 1.09 -39.13
C ASP A 182 17.91 -0.06 -40.06
N PRO A 183 18.17 -0.03 -41.39
CA PRO A 183 17.61 -1.02 -42.32
C PRO A 183 18.24 -2.42 -42.23
N GLU A 184 19.30 -2.63 -41.43
CA GLU A 184 20.14 -3.83 -41.55
C GLU A 184 19.71 -5.03 -40.67
N LEU A 185 18.73 -4.88 -39.76
CA LEU A 185 18.37 -5.94 -38.79
C LEU A 185 17.13 -6.77 -39.15
N LEU A 186 16.57 -6.64 -40.35
CA LEU A 186 15.39 -7.41 -40.81
C LEU A 186 15.74 -8.71 -41.56
N GLY A 187 16.91 -9.30 -41.29
CA GLY A 187 17.42 -10.49 -41.96
C GLY A 187 17.23 -11.84 -41.24
N SER A 188 16.67 -11.90 -40.03
CA SER A 188 16.51 -13.17 -39.30
C SER A 188 15.03 -13.54 -39.09
N ARG A 189 14.56 -14.44 -39.95
CA ARG A 189 13.22 -15.04 -39.89
C ARG A 189 13.08 -15.86 -38.60
N CYS A 190 12.24 -15.40 -37.67
CA CYS A 190 11.77 -16.22 -36.55
C CYS A 190 10.72 -17.21 -37.08
N ARG A 191 11.06 -18.50 -37.13
CA ARG A 191 10.14 -19.59 -37.50
C ARG A 191 9.12 -19.76 -36.38
N THR A 192 7.84 -19.63 -36.69
CA THR A 192 6.74 -19.93 -35.77
C THR A 192 6.53 -21.44 -35.69
N THR A 193 6.89 -22.03 -34.54
CA THR A 193 6.51 -23.40 -34.20
C THR A 193 5.04 -23.41 -33.78
N ARG A 194 4.17 -24.02 -34.58
CA ARG A 194 2.77 -24.31 -34.22
C ARG A 194 2.73 -25.44 -33.19
N TRP A 195 2.23 -25.17 -32.00
CA TRP A 195 1.77 -26.21 -31.08
C TRP A 195 0.40 -26.72 -31.56
N ARG A 196 0.33 -27.99 -31.96
CA ARG A 196 -0.94 -28.73 -32.07
C ARG A 196 -1.20 -29.40 -30.72
N ALA A 197 -2.42 -29.20 -30.20
CA ALA A 197 -2.91 -29.92 -29.05
C ALA A 197 -3.15 -31.39 -29.41
N ALA A 198 -2.74 -32.27 -28.51
CA ALA A 198 -3.26 -33.62 -28.31
C ALA A 198 -3.53 -33.77 -26.81
#